data_AF-R9AKJ4-F1
#
_entry.id   AF-R9AKJ4-F1
#
_cell.length_a   1.000
_cell.length_b   1.000
_cell.length_c   1.000
_cell.angle_alpha   90.00
_cell.angle_beta   90.00
_cell.angle_gamma   90.00
#
_symmetry.space_group_name_H-M   'P 1'
#
loop_
_entity.id
_entity.type
_entity.pdbx_description
1 polymer ?
#
loop_
_entity_poly.entity_id
_entity_poly.type
_entity_poly.pdbx_seq_one_letter_code
_entity_poly.pdbx_strand_id
1 'polypeptide(L)'
;MSNLRLISVHLNKLVISTKKPVNWSLLNQLIPDLNGYLNNLVFILKSTKSHLLKKNWLGIFNDILDNIHGLLSSVIEYSYSDIMNHAEIIHQISLSNLPCSELQALKTSLYSLLDIFKDTQNEISDLDLVESDLSDKGQKILKISHSLPNKFEQLIDSIKDTDNLHQIHTKSTQLSDIWDDVVYNLDDDHSDDFNQSADNLMRVYNDIFSSVQVDLSKLKI
;
A
#
# COMPACT_ATOMS: atom_id res chain seq x y z
N MET A 1 11.15 8.21 -21.59
CA MET A 1 10.48 9.07 -20.59
C MET A 1 9.22 8.34 -20.16
N SER A 2 8.98 8.09 -18.86
CA SER A 2 7.77 7.35 -18.43
C SER A 2 6.51 8.18 -18.70
N ASN A 3 5.38 7.53 -18.99
CA ASN A 3 4.12 8.23 -19.25
C ASN A 3 3.69 9.14 -18.08
N LEU A 4 4.01 8.76 -16.84
CA LEU A 4 3.80 9.62 -15.67
C LEU A 4 4.60 10.91 -15.69
N ARG A 5 5.87 10.86 -16.14
CA ARG A 5 6.69 12.07 -16.28
C ARG A 5 6.14 13.01 -17.35
N LEU A 6 5.55 12.47 -18.43
CA LEU A 6 4.88 13.29 -19.44
C LEU A 6 3.67 14.02 -18.86
N ILE A 7 2.86 13.33 -18.05
CA ILE A 7 1.73 13.94 -17.32
C ILE A 7 2.24 15.04 -16.39
N SER A 8 3.23 14.76 -15.55
CA SER A 8 3.77 15.77 -14.62
C SER A 8 4.31 17.01 -15.34
N VAL A 9 5.09 16.83 -16.41
CA VAL A 9 5.60 17.96 -17.22
C VAL A 9 4.45 18.75 -17.87
N HIS A 10 3.41 18.05 -18.33
CA HIS A 10 2.24 18.69 -18.92
C HIS A 10 1.43 19.49 -17.90
N LEU A 11 1.22 18.94 -16.71
CA LEU A 11 0.54 19.61 -15.61
C LEU A 11 1.31 20.85 -15.14
N ASN A 12 2.65 20.82 -15.12
CA ASN A 12 3.45 22.01 -14.85
C ASN A 12 3.15 23.15 -15.84
N LYS A 13 2.97 22.84 -17.13
CA LYS A 13 2.57 23.85 -18.13
C LYS A 13 1.17 24.38 -17.85
N LEU A 14 0.25 23.51 -17.44
CA LEU A 14 -1.12 23.89 -17.06
C LEU A 14 -1.08 24.83 -15.85
N VAL A 15 -0.37 24.47 -14.79
CA VAL A 15 -0.15 25.31 -13.59
C VAL A 15 0.46 26.67 -13.93
N ILE A 16 1.46 26.73 -14.82
CA ILE A 16 2.05 28.01 -15.24
C ILE A 16 1.00 28.88 -15.94
N SER A 17 0.14 28.27 -16.75
CA SER A 17 -0.92 28.99 -17.49
C SER A 17 -2.06 29.50 -16.62
N THR A 18 -2.20 29.02 -15.38
CA THR A 18 -3.19 29.50 -14.40
C THR A 18 -2.67 30.64 -13.52
N LYS A 19 -1.38 30.98 -13.60
CA LYS A 19 -0.84 32.16 -12.89
C LYS A 19 -1.51 33.43 -13.40
N LYS A 20 -1.71 34.41 -12.52
CA LYS A 20 -2.32 35.70 -12.89
C LYS A 20 -1.38 36.52 -13.79
N PRO A 21 -1.87 37.07 -14.93
CA PRO A 21 -3.20 36.86 -15.50
C PRO A 21 -3.34 35.48 -16.17
N VAL A 22 -4.49 34.82 -15.96
CA VAL A 22 -4.75 33.47 -16.49
C VAL A 22 -4.71 33.46 -18.02
N ASN A 23 -3.95 32.51 -18.59
CA ASN A 23 -3.86 32.32 -20.03
C ASN A 23 -4.86 31.24 -20.51
N TRP A 24 -6.11 31.66 -20.71
CA TRP A 24 -7.20 30.79 -21.17
C TRP A 24 -6.96 30.14 -22.52
N SER A 25 -6.27 30.83 -23.45
CA SER A 25 -5.96 30.24 -24.76
C SER A 25 -5.02 29.04 -24.63
N LEU A 26 -4.01 29.15 -23.75
CA LEU A 26 -3.08 28.06 -23.52
C LEU A 26 -3.75 26.93 -22.72
N LEU A 27 -4.57 27.25 -21.71
CA LEU A 27 -5.34 26.24 -20.97
C LEU A 27 -6.23 25.39 -21.89
N ASN A 28 -6.98 26.02 -22.79
CA ASN A 28 -7.85 25.32 -23.74
C ASN A 28 -7.09 24.43 -24.72
N GLN A 29 -5.80 24.70 -24.97
CA GLN A 29 -4.93 23.84 -25.77
C GLN A 29 -4.36 22.68 -24.96
N LEU A 30 -4.01 22.92 -23.69
CA LEU A 30 -3.37 21.91 -22.83
C LEU A 30 -4.38 20.87 -22.30
N ILE A 31 -5.63 21.24 -22.02
CA ILE A 31 -6.62 20.30 -21.47
C ILE A 31 -6.87 19.09 -22.40
N PRO A 32 -7.06 19.22 -23.72
CA PRO A 32 -7.20 18.08 -24.63
C PRO A 32 -5.98 17.15 -24.64
N ASP A 33 -4.77 17.69 -24.58
CA ASP A 33 -3.53 16.89 -24.55
C ASP A 33 -3.46 16.02 -23.28
N LEU A 34 -4.00 16.49 -22.15
CA LEU A 34 -4.07 15.73 -20.91
C LEU A 34 -4.86 14.43 -21.08
N ASN A 35 -5.97 14.47 -21.83
CA ASN A 35 -6.74 13.26 -22.16
C ASN A 35 -5.90 12.24 -22.96
N GLY A 36 -5.02 12.71 -23.85
CA GLY A 36 -4.10 11.85 -24.59
C GLY A 36 -3.16 11.08 -23.66
N TYR A 37 -2.59 11.75 -22.67
CA TYR A 37 -1.71 11.10 -21.69
C TYR A 37 -2.47 10.13 -20.78
N LEU A 38 -3.70 10.47 -20.36
CA LEU A 38 -4.55 9.57 -19.58
C LEU A 38 -4.93 8.30 -20.36
N ASN A 39 -5.24 8.43 -21.64
CA ASN A 39 -5.49 7.28 -22.52
C ASN A 39 -4.29 6.33 -22.60
N ASN A 40 -3.06 6.86 -22.61
CA ASN A 40 -1.86 6.04 -22.58
C ASN A 40 -1.69 5.27 -21.27
N LEU A 41 -2.09 5.85 -20.12
CA LEU A 41 -2.11 5.11 -18.85
C LEU A 41 -3.17 4.00 -18.84
N VAL A 42 -4.36 4.29 -19.36
CA VAL A 42 -5.42 3.28 -19.54
C VAL A 42 -4.94 2.14 -20.44
N PHE A 43 -4.18 2.44 -21.49
CA PHE A 43 -3.58 1.42 -22.35
C PHE A 43 -2.58 0.54 -21.60
N ILE A 44 -1.69 1.12 -20.79
CA ILE A 44 -0.76 0.36 -19.93
C ILE A 44 -1.54 -0.61 -19.04
N LEU A 45 -2.58 -0.12 -18.34
CA LEU A 45 -3.44 -0.93 -17.49
C LEU A 45 -4.11 -2.09 -18.23
N LYS A 46 -4.62 -1.84 -19.43
CA LYS A 46 -5.27 -2.87 -20.27
C LYS A 46 -4.27 -3.89 -20.79
N SER A 47 -3.04 -3.47 -21.09
CA SER A 47 -1.98 -4.33 -21.63
C SER A 47 -1.26 -5.17 -20.56
N THR A 48 -1.40 -4.79 -19.29
CA THR A 48 -0.75 -5.49 -18.16
C THR A 48 -1.45 -6.81 -17.88
N LYS A 49 -0.74 -7.92 -18.15
CA LYS A 49 -1.24 -9.28 -17.91
C LYS A 49 -1.13 -9.72 -16.45
N SER A 50 -0.11 -9.21 -15.76
CA SER A 50 0.14 -9.46 -14.33
C SER A 50 -1.01 -8.90 -13.49
N HIS A 51 -1.56 -9.72 -12.59
CA HIS A 51 -2.66 -9.27 -11.73
C HIS A 51 -2.17 -8.25 -10.69
N LEU A 52 -1.03 -8.49 -10.03
CA LEU A 52 -0.52 -7.59 -9.00
C LEU A 52 0.03 -6.29 -9.60
N LEU A 53 0.73 -6.34 -10.73
CA LEU A 53 1.14 -5.11 -11.42
C LEU A 53 -0.09 -4.31 -11.82
N LYS A 54 -1.11 -4.96 -12.37
CA LYS A 54 -2.34 -4.27 -12.77
C LYS A 54 -3.03 -3.62 -11.58
N LYS A 55 -3.11 -4.30 -10.42
CA LYS A 55 -3.67 -3.74 -9.18
C LYS A 55 -2.88 -2.50 -8.72
N ASN A 56 -1.55 -2.59 -8.67
CA ASN A 56 -0.70 -1.46 -8.29
C ASN A 56 -0.86 -0.27 -9.25
N TRP A 57 -0.78 -0.51 -10.57
CA TRP A 57 -0.99 0.51 -11.58
C TRP A 57 -2.38 1.14 -11.51
N LEU A 58 -3.41 0.37 -11.12
CA LEU A 58 -4.77 0.88 -11.01
C LEU A 58 -4.91 1.85 -9.83
N GLY A 59 -4.26 1.56 -8.69
CA GLY A 59 -4.19 2.49 -7.56
C GLY A 59 -3.57 3.82 -7.98
N ILE A 60 -2.38 3.79 -8.58
CA ILE A 60 -1.68 4.99 -9.07
C ILE A 60 -2.53 5.76 -10.09
N PHE A 61 -3.22 5.05 -10.98
CA PHE A 61 -4.09 5.68 -11.97
C PHE A 61 -5.27 6.41 -11.32
N ASN A 62 -5.89 5.81 -10.30
CA ASN A 62 -6.97 6.45 -9.54
C ASN A 62 -6.45 7.70 -8.81
N ASP A 63 -5.31 7.62 -8.12
CA ASP A 63 -4.71 8.77 -7.42
C ASP A 63 -4.42 9.94 -8.37
N ILE A 64 -3.95 9.63 -9.59
CA ILE A 64 -3.71 10.62 -10.64
C ILE A 64 -5.04 11.24 -11.12
N LEU A 65 -6.07 10.43 -11.35
CA LEU A 65 -7.37 10.93 -11.79
C LEU A 65 -8.01 11.84 -10.76
N ASP A 66 -7.97 11.46 -9.48
CA ASP A 66 -8.53 12.25 -8.38
C ASP A 66 -7.84 13.60 -8.26
N ASN A 67 -6.50 13.63 -8.37
CA ASN A 67 -5.76 14.89 -8.32
C ASN A 67 -5.92 15.72 -9.60
N ILE A 68 -6.08 15.11 -10.78
CA ILE A 68 -6.40 15.87 -12.00
C ILE A 68 -7.79 16.48 -11.89
N HIS A 69 -8.77 15.73 -11.38
CA HIS A 69 -10.12 16.23 -11.15
C HIS A 69 -10.13 17.40 -10.15
N GLY A 70 -9.41 17.25 -9.03
CA GLY A 70 -9.20 18.32 -8.05
C GLY A 70 -8.57 19.55 -8.69
N LEU A 71 -7.46 19.36 -9.43
CA LEU A 71 -6.77 20.44 -10.14
C LEU A 71 -7.70 21.20 -11.09
N LEU A 72 -8.49 20.49 -11.92
CA LEU A 72 -9.41 21.12 -12.88
C LEU A 72 -10.53 21.88 -12.17
N SER A 73 -11.05 21.35 -11.07
CA SER A 73 -12.01 22.05 -10.21
C SER A 73 -11.42 23.35 -9.65
N SER A 74 -10.19 23.29 -9.12
CA SER A 74 -9.48 24.46 -8.60
C SER A 74 -9.17 25.52 -9.68
N VAL A 75 -8.99 25.12 -10.94
CA VAL A 75 -8.88 26.07 -12.08
C VAL A 75 -10.17 26.87 -12.25
N ILE A 76 -11.33 26.20 -12.18
CA ILE A 76 -12.65 26.84 -12.31
C ILE A 76 -12.89 27.80 -11.14
N GLU A 77 -12.47 27.40 -9.94
CA GLU A 77 -12.61 28.17 -8.70
C GLU A 77 -11.55 29.27 -8.52
N TYR A 78 -10.57 29.37 -9.44
CA TYR A 78 -9.44 30.29 -9.37
C TYR A 78 -8.56 30.12 -8.11
N SER A 79 -8.50 28.91 -7.53
CA SER A 79 -7.67 28.59 -6.38
C SER A 79 -6.27 28.16 -6.80
N TYR A 80 -5.34 29.12 -6.89
CA TYR A 80 -3.97 28.83 -7.33
C TYR A 80 -3.20 27.93 -6.35
N SER A 81 -3.45 28.05 -5.04
CA SER A 81 -2.83 27.18 -4.03
C SER A 81 -3.20 25.72 -4.26
N ASP A 82 -4.46 25.43 -4.53
CA ASP A 82 -4.95 24.06 -4.67
C ASP A 82 -4.51 23.45 -6.01
N ILE A 83 -4.47 24.27 -7.08
CA ILE A 83 -3.88 23.89 -8.36
C ILE A 83 -2.42 23.45 -8.17
N MET A 84 -1.63 24.21 -7.42
CA MET A 84 -0.24 23.85 -7.11
C MET A 84 -0.15 22.57 -6.28
N ASN A 85 -1.01 22.43 -5.27
CA ASN A 85 -1.02 21.26 -4.38
C ASN A 85 -1.29 19.97 -5.16
N HIS A 86 -2.36 19.93 -5.97
CA HIS A 86 -2.68 18.76 -6.79
C HIS A 86 -1.59 18.44 -7.83
N ALA A 87 -0.99 19.46 -8.45
CA ALA A 87 0.11 19.26 -9.37
C ALA A 87 1.36 18.69 -8.69
N GLU A 88 1.67 19.15 -7.48
CA GLU A 88 2.79 18.64 -6.68
C GLU A 88 2.57 17.17 -6.29
N ILE A 89 1.36 16.80 -5.85
CA ILE A 89 1.03 15.41 -5.55
C ILE A 89 1.27 14.51 -6.78
N ILE A 90 0.79 14.92 -7.95
CA ILE A 90 1.02 14.15 -9.19
C ILE A 90 2.51 14.13 -9.57
N HIS A 91 3.24 15.21 -9.32
CA HIS A 91 4.69 15.23 -9.52
C HIS A 91 5.38 14.19 -8.63
N GLN A 92 5.05 14.13 -7.34
CA GLN A 92 5.60 13.13 -6.41
C GLN A 92 5.26 11.70 -6.84
N ILE A 93 4.01 11.43 -7.25
CA ILE A 93 3.62 10.14 -7.84
C ILE A 93 4.49 9.81 -9.05
N SER A 94 4.79 10.78 -9.92
CA SER A 94 5.63 10.56 -11.11
C SER A 94 7.10 10.24 -10.82
N LEU A 95 7.57 10.56 -9.61
CA LEU A 95 8.91 10.25 -9.12
C LEU A 95 8.98 8.92 -8.36
N SER A 96 7.84 8.36 -7.97
CA SER A 96 7.79 7.09 -7.24
C SER A 96 8.39 5.93 -8.03
N ASN A 97 9.03 5.00 -7.32
CA ASN A 97 9.54 3.77 -7.90
C ASN A 97 8.38 2.81 -8.14
N LEU A 98 7.88 2.82 -9.37
CA LEU A 98 6.80 1.94 -9.78
C LEU A 98 7.30 0.52 -9.97
N PRO A 99 6.55 -0.50 -9.51
CA PRO A 99 6.92 -1.87 -9.77
C PRO A 99 6.87 -2.14 -11.28
N CYS A 100 7.97 -2.67 -11.83
CA CYS A 100 8.09 -3.09 -13.22
C CYS A 100 8.07 -4.62 -13.39
N SER A 101 7.99 -5.38 -12.30
CA SER A 101 7.84 -6.84 -12.30
C SER A 101 6.80 -7.31 -11.28
N GLU A 102 6.30 -8.54 -11.45
CA GLU A 102 5.36 -9.16 -10.49
C GLU A 102 5.96 -9.20 -9.08
N LEU A 103 7.24 -9.56 -8.94
CA LEU A 103 7.92 -9.60 -7.65
C LEU A 103 8.01 -8.22 -7.02
N GLN A 104 8.35 -7.18 -7.78
CA GLN A 104 8.36 -5.82 -7.26
C GLN A 104 6.95 -5.40 -6.81
N ALA A 105 5.92 -5.71 -7.60
CA ALA A 105 4.53 -5.41 -7.26
C ALA A 105 4.08 -6.13 -5.99
N LEU A 106 4.47 -7.40 -5.84
CA LEU A 106 4.24 -8.16 -4.62
C LEU A 106 4.93 -7.50 -3.43
N LYS A 107 6.24 -7.21 -3.54
CA LYS A 107 7.00 -6.58 -2.45
C LYS A 107 6.39 -5.25 -2.06
N THR A 108 5.99 -4.41 -3.01
CA THR A 108 5.26 -3.16 -2.72
C THR A 108 4.00 -3.42 -1.92
N SER A 109 3.16 -4.38 -2.34
CA SER A 109 1.94 -4.71 -1.60
C SER A 109 2.23 -5.29 -0.21
N LEU A 110 3.27 -6.10 -0.05
CA LEU A 110 3.65 -6.63 1.26
C LEU A 110 4.25 -5.55 2.16
N TYR A 111 5.04 -4.61 1.65
CA TYR A 111 5.53 -3.49 2.45
C TYR A 111 4.38 -2.64 2.99
N SER A 112 3.30 -2.43 2.21
CA SER A 112 2.10 -1.77 2.74
C SER A 112 1.45 -2.54 3.89
N LEU A 113 1.44 -3.88 3.86
CA LEU A 113 0.96 -4.69 4.99
C LEU A 113 1.92 -4.64 6.18
N LEU A 114 3.23 -4.58 5.93
CA LEU A 114 4.23 -4.42 6.97
C LEU A 114 4.04 -3.11 7.74
N ASP A 115 3.73 -2.03 7.03
CA ASP A 115 3.45 -0.72 7.66
C ASP A 115 2.24 -0.83 8.60
N ILE A 116 1.15 -1.50 8.18
CA ILE A 116 0.00 -1.78 9.05
C ILE A 116 0.42 -2.57 10.30
N PHE A 117 1.25 -3.60 10.15
CA PHE A 117 1.73 -4.38 11.31
C PHE A 117 2.61 -3.54 12.25
N LYS A 118 3.41 -2.61 11.72
CA LYS A 118 4.23 -1.70 12.54
C LYS A 118 3.36 -0.68 13.27
N ASP A 119 2.37 -0.10 12.59
CA ASP A 119 1.46 0.88 13.18
C ASP A 119 0.63 0.24 14.30
N THR A 120 0.00 -0.91 14.03
CA THR A 120 -0.76 -1.65 15.04
C THR A 120 0.10 -2.17 16.20
N GLN A 121 1.37 -2.51 15.98
CA GLN A 121 2.31 -2.83 17.07
C GLN A 121 2.49 -1.64 18.01
N ASN A 122 2.63 -0.42 17.47
CA ASN A 122 2.78 0.79 18.28
C ASN A 122 1.48 1.06 19.05
N GLU A 123 0.32 0.96 18.39
CA GLU A 123 -0.99 1.14 19.04
C GLU A 123 -1.20 0.17 20.21
N ILE A 124 -0.88 -1.13 20.03
CA ILE A 124 -0.96 -2.12 21.11
C ILE A 124 -0.01 -1.78 22.26
N SER A 125 1.18 -1.24 21.95
CA SER A 125 2.15 -0.83 22.98
C SER A 125 1.63 0.36 23.80
N ASP A 126 0.81 1.23 23.19
CA ASP A 126 0.20 2.38 23.86
C ASP A 126 -1.02 2.00 24.73
N LEU A 127 -1.61 0.81 24.54
CA LEU A 127 -2.77 0.34 25.31
C LEU A 127 -2.44 -0.09 26.76
N ASP A 128 -1.17 -0.02 27.20
CA ASP A 128 -0.72 -0.39 28.56
C ASP A 128 -1.22 -1.77 29.03
N LEU A 129 -1.38 -2.71 28.09
CA LEU A 129 -1.86 -4.06 28.38
C LEU A 129 -0.83 -4.81 29.25
N VAL A 130 -1.28 -5.28 30.42
CA VAL A 130 -0.46 -6.09 31.32
C VAL A 130 -0.57 -7.56 30.94
N GLU A 131 0.54 -8.17 30.52
CA GLU A 131 0.56 -9.57 30.04
C GLU A 131 -0.05 -10.56 31.05
N SER A 132 0.12 -10.35 32.35
CA SER A 132 -0.45 -11.22 33.39
C SER A 132 -1.97 -11.21 33.49
N ASP A 133 -2.60 -10.17 32.96
CA ASP A 133 -4.03 -9.93 33.08
C ASP A 133 -4.79 -10.46 31.85
N LEU A 134 -4.06 -10.83 30.80
CA LEU A 134 -4.57 -11.48 29.60
C LEU A 134 -4.69 -12.99 29.77
N SER A 135 -5.66 -13.57 29.07
CA SER A 135 -5.78 -15.00 28.84
C SER A 135 -4.54 -15.60 28.17
N ASP A 136 -4.36 -16.93 28.25
CA ASP A 136 -3.27 -17.63 27.57
C ASP A 136 -3.20 -17.34 26.05
N LYS A 137 -4.36 -17.08 25.43
CA LYS A 137 -4.44 -16.69 24.01
C LYS A 137 -4.06 -15.22 23.83
N GLY A 138 -4.58 -14.31 24.65
CA GLY A 138 -4.19 -12.90 24.68
C GLY A 138 -2.68 -12.73 24.81
N GLN A 139 -2.03 -13.45 25.74
CA GLN A 139 -0.58 -13.45 25.92
C GLN A 139 0.18 -13.92 24.67
N LYS A 140 -0.32 -14.93 23.96
CA LYS A 140 0.30 -15.41 22.72
C LYS A 140 0.16 -14.39 21.60
N ILE A 141 -1.02 -13.78 21.45
CA ILE A 141 -1.27 -12.73 20.46
C ILE A 141 -0.38 -11.52 20.74
N LEU A 142 -0.27 -11.10 22.00
CA LEU A 142 0.63 -10.03 22.39
C LEU A 142 2.08 -10.36 22.01
N LYS A 143 2.56 -11.59 22.22
CA LYS A 143 3.92 -11.99 21.75
C LYS A 143 4.04 -11.98 20.22
N ILE A 144 2.98 -12.30 19.49
CA ILE A 144 2.95 -12.22 18.03
C ILE A 144 3.00 -10.76 17.59
N SER A 145 2.25 -9.83 18.21
CA SER A 145 2.27 -8.41 17.84
C SER A 145 3.68 -7.83 17.87
N HIS A 146 4.47 -8.18 18.88
CA HIS A 146 5.84 -7.72 19.02
C HIS A 146 6.83 -8.29 17.99
N SER A 147 6.52 -9.46 17.42
CA SER A 147 7.46 -10.18 16.53
C SER A 147 7.01 -10.26 15.08
N LEU A 148 5.72 -10.04 14.80
CA LEU A 148 5.12 -10.15 13.47
C LEU A 148 5.76 -9.19 12.46
N PRO A 149 5.95 -7.89 12.74
CA PRO A 149 6.59 -6.98 11.79
C PRO A 149 7.98 -7.48 11.34
N ASN A 150 8.83 -7.85 12.30
CA ASN A 150 10.18 -8.33 12.00
C ASN A 150 10.17 -9.64 11.19
N LYS A 151 9.29 -10.58 11.53
CA LYS A 151 9.16 -11.84 10.77
C LYS A 151 8.60 -11.62 9.38
N PHE A 152 7.66 -10.68 9.23
CA PHE A 152 7.05 -10.36 7.96
C PHE A 152 8.03 -9.63 7.04
N GLU A 153 8.88 -8.75 7.58
CA GLU A 153 9.99 -8.13 6.85
C GLU A 153 10.99 -9.19 6.35
N GLN A 154 11.38 -10.14 7.19
CA GLN A 154 12.23 -11.27 6.78
C GLN A 154 11.58 -12.12 5.68
N LEU A 155 10.26 -12.34 5.73
CA LEU A 155 9.53 -13.00 4.66
C LEU A 155 9.68 -12.20 3.37
N ILE A 156 9.40 -10.89 3.35
CA ILE A 156 9.52 -10.02 2.17
C ILE A 156 10.91 -10.10 1.54
N ASP A 157 11.95 -10.08 2.36
CA ASP A 157 13.34 -10.14 1.90
C ASP A 157 13.69 -11.49 1.26
N SER A 158 13.11 -12.58 1.77
CA SER A 158 13.38 -13.94 1.30
C SER A 158 12.73 -14.30 -0.04
N ILE A 159 11.67 -13.59 -0.47
CA ILE A 159 10.89 -13.93 -1.68
C ILE A 159 11.72 -13.74 -2.95
N LYS A 160 11.67 -14.74 -3.81
CA LYS A 160 12.33 -14.78 -5.13
C LYS A 160 11.31 -14.82 -6.26
N ASP A 161 11.72 -14.42 -7.46
CA ASP A 161 10.88 -14.45 -8.67
C ASP A 161 10.37 -15.86 -9.03
N THR A 162 11.04 -16.92 -8.55
CA THR A 162 10.67 -18.32 -8.80
C THR A 162 9.58 -18.84 -7.86
N ASP A 163 9.25 -18.11 -6.82
CA ASP A 163 8.28 -18.54 -5.82
C ASP A 163 6.85 -18.37 -6.32
N ASN A 164 5.89 -18.99 -5.63
CA ASN A 164 4.48 -18.80 -5.93
C ASN A 164 3.98 -17.44 -5.39
N LEU A 165 4.26 -16.37 -6.14
CA LEU A 165 3.96 -14.99 -5.77
C LEU A 165 2.47 -14.76 -5.47
N HIS A 166 1.57 -15.43 -6.20
CA HIS A 166 0.13 -15.33 -5.99
C HIS A 166 -0.29 -15.95 -4.65
N GLN A 167 0.22 -17.13 -4.32
CA GLN A 167 -0.08 -17.78 -3.04
C GLN A 167 0.47 -16.98 -1.86
N ILE A 168 1.68 -16.42 -1.99
CA ILE A 168 2.29 -15.56 -0.96
C ILE A 168 1.43 -14.32 -0.73
N HIS A 169 1.00 -13.64 -1.81
CA HIS A 169 0.10 -12.49 -1.71
C HIS A 169 -1.19 -12.85 -0.98
N THR A 170 -1.89 -13.90 -1.42
CA THR A 170 -3.18 -14.30 -0.83
C THR A 170 -3.06 -14.64 0.65
N LYS A 171 -2.05 -15.43 1.03
CA LYS A 171 -1.82 -15.76 2.46
C LYS A 171 -1.48 -14.53 3.29
N SER A 172 -0.68 -13.61 2.73
CA SER A 172 -0.27 -12.39 3.43
C SER A 172 -1.44 -11.41 3.62
N THR A 173 -2.30 -11.26 2.61
CA THR A 173 -3.55 -10.50 2.74
C THR A 173 -4.46 -11.13 3.79
N GLN A 174 -4.65 -12.45 3.72
CA GLN A 174 -5.45 -13.18 4.72
C GLN A 174 -4.91 -13.00 6.15
N LEU A 175 -3.58 -12.98 6.32
CA LEU A 175 -2.96 -12.72 7.61
C LEU A 175 -3.32 -11.32 8.12
N SER A 176 -3.26 -10.29 7.26
CA SER A 176 -3.62 -8.92 7.61
C SER A 176 -5.10 -8.76 7.93
N ASP A 177 -5.99 -9.38 7.14
CA ASP A 177 -7.43 -9.30 7.37
C ASP A 177 -7.80 -9.87 8.75
N ILE A 178 -7.21 -11.01 9.12
CA ILE A 178 -7.45 -11.62 10.43
C ILE A 178 -6.73 -10.85 11.55
N TRP A 179 -5.60 -10.22 11.25
CA TRP A 179 -4.85 -9.42 12.22
C TRP A 179 -5.70 -8.26 12.74
N ASP A 180 -6.36 -7.51 11.85
CA ASP A 180 -7.24 -6.41 12.23
C ASP A 180 -8.37 -6.89 13.15
N ASP A 181 -9.01 -8.02 12.83
CA ASP A 181 -10.06 -8.61 13.67
C ASP A 181 -9.54 -9.00 15.07
N VAL A 182 -8.31 -9.50 15.17
CA VAL A 182 -7.71 -9.87 16.46
C VAL A 182 -7.35 -8.64 17.29
N VAL A 183 -6.74 -7.63 16.68
CA VAL A 183 -6.34 -6.39 17.37
C VAL A 183 -7.58 -5.63 17.87
N TYR A 184 -8.64 -5.58 17.06
CA TYR A 184 -9.89 -4.91 17.43
C TYR A 184 -10.54 -5.50 18.69
N ASN A 185 -10.38 -6.81 18.94
CA ASN A 185 -10.99 -7.50 20.08
C ASN A 185 -9.98 -7.80 21.21
N LEU A 186 -8.77 -7.24 21.16
CA LEU A 186 -7.70 -7.58 22.11
C LEU A 186 -7.97 -7.08 23.54
N ASP A 187 -8.76 -6.02 23.69
CA ASP A 187 -9.20 -5.48 24.98
C ASP A 187 -10.31 -6.30 25.64
N ASP A 188 -11.02 -7.12 24.88
CA ASP A 188 -11.98 -8.15 25.33
C ASP A 188 -11.53 -9.55 24.92
N ASP A 189 -10.33 -9.93 25.37
CA ASP A 189 -9.64 -11.17 24.99
C ASP A 189 -10.29 -12.47 25.53
N HIS A 190 -11.40 -12.35 26.25
CA HIS A 190 -12.22 -13.46 26.72
C HIS A 190 -13.45 -13.71 25.85
N SER A 191 -13.74 -12.82 24.90
CA SER A 191 -14.88 -12.95 23.98
C SER A 191 -14.75 -14.15 23.05
N ASP A 192 -15.89 -14.72 22.63
CA ASP A 192 -15.92 -15.80 21.64
C ASP A 192 -15.36 -15.33 20.29
N ASP A 193 -15.60 -14.07 19.94
CA ASP A 193 -15.10 -13.44 18.72
C ASP A 193 -13.57 -13.33 18.73
N PHE A 194 -12.97 -12.86 19.82
CA PHE A 194 -11.51 -12.88 19.99
C PHE A 194 -10.96 -14.30 19.87
N ASN A 195 -11.58 -15.26 20.57
CA ASN A 195 -11.13 -16.64 20.58
C ASN A 195 -11.09 -17.26 19.18
N GLN A 196 -12.12 -17.01 18.37
CA GLN A 196 -12.22 -17.50 17.01
C GLN A 196 -11.19 -16.83 16.09
N SER A 197 -11.04 -15.51 16.18
CA SER A 197 -10.07 -14.75 15.37
C SER A 197 -8.63 -15.12 15.73
N ALA A 198 -8.32 -15.30 17.01
CA ALA A 198 -7.01 -15.73 17.48
C ALA A 198 -6.64 -17.15 16.99
N ASP A 199 -7.57 -18.09 17.00
CA ASP A 199 -7.33 -19.45 16.47
C ASP A 199 -7.09 -19.44 14.95
N ASN A 200 -7.87 -18.63 14.23
CA ASN A 200 -7.67 -18.42 12.80
C ASN A 200 -6.31 -17.79 12.49
N LEU A 201 -5.91 -16.77 13.26
CA LEU A 201 -4.63 -16.09 13.13
C LEU A 201 -3.49 -17.07 13.35
N MET A 202 -3.54 -17.85 14.43
CA MET A 202 -2.50 -18.84 14.74
C MET A 202 -2.33 -19.86 13.63
N ARG A 203 -3.42 -20.33 13.02
CA ARG A 203 -3.36 -21.24 11.88
C ARG A 203 -2.67 -20.60 10.68
N VAL A 204 -3.12 -19.41 10.26
CA VAL A 204 -2.56 -18.72 9.08
C VAL A 204 -1.11 -18.30 9.32
N TYR A 205 -0.80 -17.78 10.50
CA TYR A 205 0.55 -17.43 10.93
C TYR A 205 1.50 -18.63 10.85
N ASN A 206 1.09 -19.77 11.40
CA ASN A 206 1.89 -20.99 11.32
C ASN A 206 2.03 -21.47 9.87
N ASP A 207 0.98 -21.40 9.05
CA ASP A 207 1.04 -21.79 7.63
C ASP A 207 1.95 -20.90 6.77
N ILE A 208 2.25 -19.68 7.21
CA ILE A 208 3.15 -18.73 6.54
C ILE A 208 4.58 -18.90 7.07
N PHE A 209 4.75 -19.00 8.38
CA PHE A 209 6.07 -18.90 9.03
C PHE A 209 6.66 -20.23 9.50
N SER A 210 5.91 -21.35 9.47
CA SER A 210 6.45 -22.68 9.83
C SER A 210 7.58 -23.15 8.90
N SER A 211 7.58 -22.72 7.63
CA SER A 211 8.66 -22.97 6.67
C SER A 211 9.88 -22.07 6.86
N VAL A 212 9.73 -20.93 7.54
CA VAL A 212 10.83 -19.99 7.86
C VAL A 212 11.66 -20.50 9.06
N GLN A 213 11.19 -21.52 9.79
CA GLN A 213 11.91 -22.14 10.91
C GLN A 213 12.94 -23.22 10.53
N VAL A 214 13.18 -23.50 9.26
CA VAL A 214 14.21 -24.49 8.86
C VAL A 214 15.59 -23.83 8.73
N ASP A 215 16.19 -23.44 9.86
CA ASP A 215 17.63 -23.62 10.14
C ASP A 215 18.03 -23.38 11.62
N LEU A 216 17.14 -23.61 12.59
CA LEU A 216 17.51 -23.55 14.02
C LEU A 216 18.36 -24.75 14.48
N SER A 217 18.61 -25.73 13.62
CA SER A 217 19.51 -26.86 13.89
C SER A 217 21.00 -26.55 13.63
N LYS A 218 21.34 -25.36 13.10
CA LYS A 218 22.73 -24.91 12.92
C LYS A 218 23.31 -24.11 14.09
N LEU A 219 22.54 -23.89 15.16
CA LEU A 219 23.05 -23.35 16.42
C LEU A 219 23.17 -24.45 17.47
N LYS A 220 24.13 -25.36 17.25
CA LYS A 220 24.83 -26.02 18.34
C LYS A 220 26.08 -25.21 18.65
N ILE A 221 26.04 -24.45 19.74
CA ILE A 221 27.18 -24.25 20.64
C ILE A 221 26.64 -24.36 22.07
#